data_AF-A0A956CQA3-F1
#
_entry.id   AF-A0A956CQA3-F1
#
_cell.length_a   1.000
_cell.length_b   1.000
_cell.length_c   1.000
_cell.angle_alpha   90.00
_cell.angle_beta   90.00
_cell.angle_gamma   90.00
#
_symmetry.space_group_name_H-M   'P 1'
#
loop_
_entity.id
_entity.type
_entity.pdbx_description
1 polymer ?
#
loop_
_entity_poly.entity_id
_entity_poly.type
_entity_poly.pdbx_seq_one_letter_code
_entity_poly.pdbx_strand_id
1 'polypeptide(L)' 'DEPTGNLDPHLAVDILTLFEEINATGTTVIFATHDHSLISKRNHRIISIEEGRAVEARAGLRGWSGRVQSAAG' A
#
# COMPACT_ATOMS: atom_id res chain seq x y z
N ASP A 1 8.68 -8.31 0.76
CA ASP A 1 8.18 -7.85 2.06
C ASP A 1 9.04 -6.64 2.43
N GLU A 2 8.43 -5.46 2.58
CA GLU A 2 9.13 -4.17 2.75
C GLU A 2 10.25 -3.86 1.74
N PRO A 3 10.02 -3.97 0.41
CA PRO A 3 11.07 -3.76 -0.60
C PRO A 3 11.53 -2.29 -0.73
N THR A 4 10.85 -1.37 -0.06
CA THR A 4 11.15 0.08 -0.06
C THR A 4 11.77 0.58 1.24
N GLY A 5 12.01 -0.31 2.20
CA GLY A 5 12.68 0.05 3.45
C GLY A 5 14.06 0.64 3.18
N ASN A 6 14.37 1.76 3.83
CA ASN A 6 15.66 2.48 3.71
C ASN A 6 15.98 3.03 2.31
N LEU A 7 14.99 3.12 1.41
CA LEU A 7 15.14 3.81 0.13
C LEU A 7 14.67 5.26 0.24
N ASP A 8 15.19 6.12 -0.63
CA ASP A 8 14.63 7.45 -0.76
C ASP A 8 13.20 7.37 -1.34
N PRO A 9 12.32 8.34 -1.04
CA PRO A 9 10.92 8.30 -1.45
C PRO A 9 10.70 8.20 -2.97
N HIS A 10 11.60 8.72 -3.81
CA HIS A 10 11.44 8.62 -5.26
C HIS A 10 11.71 7.20 -5.74
N LEU A 11 12.80 6.58 -5.26
CA LEU A 11 13.12 5.20 -5.62
C LEU A 11 12.03 4.21 -5.15
N ALA A 12 11.40 4.48 -4.01
CA ALA A 12 10.25 3.68 -3.55
C ALA A 12 9.06 3.76 -4.52
N VAL A 13 8.80 4.93 -5.10
CA VAL A 13 7.76 5.12 -6.13
C VAL A 13 8.11 4.39 -7.42
N ASP A 14 9.37 4.45 -7.85
CA ASP A 14 9.83 3.77 -9.07
C ASP A 14 9.69 2.26 -8.95
N ILE A 15 10.08 1.68 -7.81
CA ILE A 15 9.90 0.25 -7.52
C ILE A 15 8.43 -0.14 -7.54
N LEU A 16 7.55 0.65 -6.92
CA LEU A 16 6.12 0.38 -6.96
C LEU A 16 5.57 0.44 -8.39
N THR A 17 6.04 1.39 -9.20
CA THR A 17 5.66 1.52 -10.61
C THR A 17 6.07 0.29 -11.41
N LEU A 18 7.30 -0.21 -11.20
CA LEU A 18 7.76 -1.47 -11.82
C LEU A 18 6.86 -2.66 -11.45
N PHE A 19 6.44 -2.75 -10.18
CA PHE A 19 5.52 -3.80 -9.76
C PHE A 19 4.12 -3.66 -10.40
N GLU A 20 3.64 -2.44 -10.60
CA GLU A 20 2.38 -2.17 -11.32
C GLU A 20 2.47 -2.60 -12.79
N GLU A 21 3.59 -2.33 -13.45
CA GLU A 21 3.86 -2.80 -14.83
C GLU A 21 3.86 -4.33 -14.91
N ILE A 22 4.55 -5.00 -13.99
CA ILE A 22 4.54 -6.47 -13.88
C ILE A 22 3.11 -6.98 -13.63
N ASN A 23 2.35 -6.33 -12.75
CA ASN A 23 0.97 -6.70 -12.49
C ASN A 23 0.09 -6.58 -13.74
N ALA A 24 0.30 -5.53 -14.55
CA ALA A 24 -0.42 -5.32 -15.81
C ALA A 24 -0.16 -6.44 -16.85
N THR A 25 0.94 -7.20 -16.72
CA THR A 25 1.21 -8.38 -17.56
C THR A 25 0.44 -9.65 -17.14
N GLY A 26 -0.42 -9.56 -16.12
CA GLY A 26 -1.22 -10.68 -15.61
C GLY A 26 -0.60 -11.38 -14.40
N THR A 27 0.56 -10.91 -13.93
CA THR A 27 1.21 -11.42 -12.72
C THR A 27 0.48 -10.92 -11.47
N THR A 28 0.15 -11.79 -10.53
CA THR A 28 -0.35 -11.35 -9.21
C THR A 28 0.82 -10.87 -8.36
N VAL A 29 0.76 -9.62 -7.88
CA VAL A 29 1.77 -9.04 -7.00
C VAL A 29 1.17 -8.79 -5.61
N ILE A 30 1.89 -9.21 -4.57
CA ILE A 30 1.61 -8.86 -3.18
C ILE A 30 2.75 -7.97 -2.70
N PHE A 31 2.40 -6.75 -2.28
CA PHE A 31 3.34 -5.75 -1.80
C PHE A 31 2.96 -5.38 -0.37
N ALA A 32 3.91 -5.53 0.56
CA ALA A 32 3.73 -5.19 1.96
C ALA A 32 4.61 -3.99 2.30
N THR A 33 4.01 -2.96 2.91
CA THR A 33 4.71 -1.77 3.37
C THR A 33 4.01 -1.12 4.55
N HIS A 34 4.80 -0.50 5.44
CA HIS A 34 4.33 0.42 6.48
C HIS A 34 4.19 1.87 6.00
N ASP A 35 4.62 2.20 4.78
CA ASP A 35 4.51 3.55 4.22
C ASP A 35 3.13 3.79 3.60
N HIS A 36 2.22 4.36 4.39
CA HIS A 36 0.88 4.73 3.92
C HIS A 36 0.91 5.80 2.82
N SER A 37 1.92 6.68 2.80
CA SER A 37 2.02 7.74 1.80
C SER A 37 2.25 7.16 0.41
N LEU A 38 3.03 6.08 0.33
CA LEU A 38 3.33 5.33 -0.88
C LEU A 38 2.08 4.69 -1.49
N ILE A 39 1.11 4.22 -0.69
CA ILE A 39 -0.11 3.58 -1.23
C ILE A 39 -1.32 4.51 -1.32
N SER A 40 -1.33 5.63 -0.58
CA SER A 40 -2.48 6.53 -0.44
C SER A 40 -3.03 7.13 -1.74
N LYS A 41 -2.15 7.33 -2.72
CA LYS A 41 -2.49 7.95 -4.01
C LYS A 41 -3.02 6.93 -5.03
N ARG A 42 -2.91 5.63 -4.75
CA ARG A 42 -3.27 4.54 -5.67
C ARG A 42 -4.61 3.91 -5.28
N ASN A 43 -5.33 3.40 -6.28
CA ASN A 43 -6.62 2.71 -6.11
C ASN A 43 -6.44 1.18 -6.10
N HIS A 44 -5.43 0.68 -5.38
CA HIS A 44 -5.19 -0.76 -5.26
C HIS A 44 -6.04 -1.38 -4.15
N ARG A 45 -6.23 -2.69 -4.21
CA ARG A 45 -6.77 -3.46 -3.08
C ARG A 45 -5.76 -3.39 -1.92
N ILE A 46 -6.23 -2.99 -0.75
CA ILE A 46 -5.41 -2.86 0.47
C ILE A 46 -5.96 -3.81 1.53
N ILE A 47 -5.05 -4.49 2.22
CA ILE A 47 -5.36 -5.28 3.43
C ILE A 47 -4.52 -4.68 4.56
N SER A 48 -5.17 -4.01 5.51
CA SER A 48 -4.51 -3.56 6.73
C SER A 48 -4.58 -4.67 7.77
N ILE A 49 -3.48 -4.91 8.48
CA ILE A 49 -3.40 -5.89 9.56
C ILE A 49 -3.04 -5.13 10.84
N GLU A 50 -3.95 -5.12 11.80
CA GLU A 50 -3.81 -4.45 13.09
C GLU A 50 -4.22 -5.43 14.19
N GLU A 51 -3.36 -5.63 15.20
CA GLU A 51 -3.64 -6.52 16.35
C GLU A 51 -4.11 -7.93 15.94
N GLY A 52 -3.53 -8.50 14.88
CA GLY A 52 -3.89 -9.82 14.36
C GLY A 52 -5.23 -9.87 13.61
N ARG A 53 -5.86 -8.72 13.33
CA ARG A 53 -7.10 -8.60 12.56
C ARG A 53 -6.83 -7.98 11.20
N ALA A 54 -7.40 -8.58 10.15
CA ALA A 54 -7.31 -8.05 8.80
C ALA A 54 -8.57 -7.23 8.43
N VAL A 55 -8.37 -6.06 7.83
CA VAL A 55 -9.42 -5.22 7.27
C VAL A 55 -9.09 -4.95 5.80
N GLU A 56 -10.06 -5.16 4.93
CA GLU A 56 -9.90 -5.02 3.48
C GLU A 56 -10.55 -3.73 2.97
N ALA A 57 -9.82 -3.00 2.12
CA ALA A 57 -10.33 -1.90 1.30
C ALA A 57 -10.09 -2.21 -0.18
N ARG A 58 -11.17 -2.45 -0.94
CA ARG A 58 -11.07 -2.92 -2.34
C ARG A 58 -10.71 -1.82 -3.36
N ALA A 59 -10.82 -0.56 -2.98
CA ALA A 59 -10.65 0.59 -3.89
C ALA A 59 -9.68 1.65 -3.30
N GLY A 60 -8.55 1.20 -2.76
CA GLY A 60 -7.57 2.06 -2.09
C GLY A 60 -8.05 2.60 -0.74
N LEU A 61 -7.24 3.49 -0.14
CA LEU A 61 -7.55 4.10 1.16
C LEU A 61 -8.81 4.97 1.11
N ARG A 62 -9.23 5.45 -0.05
CA ARG A 62 -10.49 6.22 -0.20
C ARG A 62 -11.73 5.37 0.09
N GLY A 63 -11.67 4.05 -0.15
CA GLY A 63 -12.74 3.12 0.23
C GLY A 63 -12.74 2.76 1.73
N TRP A 64 -11.76 3.24 2.49
CA TRP A 64 -11.62 2.98 3.92
C TRP A 64 -12.32 4.06 4.73
N SER A 65 -13.66 4.03 4.74
CA SER A 65 -14.50 5.09 5.33
C SER A 65 -14.64 5.04 6.86
N GLY A 66 -13.60 4.69 7.64
CA GLY A 66 -13.87 4.50 9.08
C GLY A 66 -12.76 4.44 10.11
N ARG A 67 -11.47 4.68 9.82
CA ARG A 67 -10.46 4.64 10.91
C ARG A 67 -9.20 5.50 10.77
N VAL A 68 -9.12 6.40 9.80
CA VAL A 68 -8.00 7.37 9.73
C VAL A 68 -8.33 8.61 10.58
N GLN A 69 -8.49 8.43 11.88
CA GLN A 69 -8.37 9.50 12.87
C GLN A 69 -7.85 8.89 14.16
N SER A 70 -6.53 9.03 14.36
CA SER A 70 -5.79 8.94 15.64
C SER A 70 -4.39 8.36 15.42
N ALA A 71 -3.50 9.12 14.75
CA ALA A 71 -2.05 8.93 14.88
C ALA A 71 -1.29 10.28 14.87
N ALA A 72 -2.02 11.36 15.16
CA ALA A 72 -1.44 12.66 15.49
C ALA A 72 -1.88 12.97 16.92
N GLY A 73 -1.10 12.49 17.87
CA GLY A 73 -1.16 12.76 19.30
C GLY A 73 0.26 12.65 19.85
#